data_AF-A0A151UJF6-F1
#
_entry.id   AF-A0A151UJF6-F1
#
_cell.length_a   1.000
_cell.length_b   1.000
_cell.length_c   1.000
_cell.angle_alpha   90.00
_cell.angle_beta   90.00
_cell.angle_gamma   90.00
#
_symmetry.space_group_name_H-M   'P 1'
#
loop_
_entity.id
_entity.type
_entity.pdbx_description
1 polymer ?
#
loop_
_entity_poly.entity_id
_entity_poly.type
_entity_poly.pdbx_seq_one_letter_code
_entity_poly.pdbx_strand_id
1 'polypeptide(L)'
;MSTFFKQIYRYTRPRSYRHNENLWPFCRITHALTGDITQLRYKGQLVPLVPLTDWHHRFSGDALITATGLSINEMDFAGLPAMTVVGVNGAYALKDRLDFQLYIIVDMSFIDRRTDVLRAIIADPTLTLFTTLHGIARIIDRFTLPAVRCRLALIEDACYRIYQPRVPGNGVGRHFGQDPHIRFNPDYPDIAFTTDIRNGIFDAGTVVFWALQILLYLGFTRLYIAGLDMTNFHQPRFYESDYDKLPSFLAEKFTSVIVPAFTLAREVLQQNGVEVKNLSLNSALCGEIFEKVSFDDTFQD
;
A
#
# COMPACT_ATOMS: atom_id res chain seq x y z
N MET A 1 -9.92 17.34 15.49
CA MET A 1 -11.27 17.41 14.85
C MET A 1 -12.32 17.46 15.93
N SER A 2 -13.36 18.30 15.79
CA SER A 2 -14.32 18.54 16.87
C SER A 2 -15.13 17.29 17.18
N THR A 3 -15.21 16.96 18.46
CA THR A 3 -15.94 15.82 19.02
C THR A 3 -17.43 15.83 18.64
N PHE A 4 -17.96 17.01 18.29
CA PHE A 4 -19.35 17.26 17.92
C PHE A 4 -19.79 16.53 16.63
N PHE A 5 -19.13 16.77 15.50
CA PHE A 5 -19.53 16.13 14.22
C PHE A 5 -19.39 14.61 14.28
N LYS A 6 -18.38 14.13 15.00
CA LYS A 6 -18.16 12.71 15.26
C LYS A 6 -19.34 12.08 16.00
N GLN A 7 -19.87 12.75 17.01
CA GLN A 7 -21.06 12.30 17.74
C GLN A 7 -22.28 12.29 16.81
N ILE A 8 -22.54 13.37 16.07
CA ILE A 8 -23.64 13.42 15.09
C ILE A 8 -23.55 12.23 14.12
N TYR A 9 -22.37 11.98 13.55
CA TYR A 9 -22.17 10.86 12.63
C TYR A 9 -22.48 9.52 13.28
N ARG A 10 -22.02 9.29 14.52
CA ARG A 10 -22.28 8.05 15.28
C ARG A 10 -23.74 7.85 15.65
N TYR A 11 -24.50 8.94 15.87
CA TYR A 11 -25.94 8.87 16.16
C TYR A 11 -26.80 8.73 14.92
N THR A 12 -26.31 9.16 13.76
CA THR A 12 -27.07 9.15 12.49
C THR A 12 -26.72 7.99 11.57
N ARG A 13 -25.63 7.25 11.84
CA ARG A 13 -25.14 6.16 10.98
C ARG A 13 -24.89 4.86 11.75
N PRO A 14 -25.11 3.68 11.13
CA PRO A 14 -24.77 2.39 11.72
C PRO A 14 -23.28 2.25 12.07
N ARG A 15 -22.95 1.31 12.95
CA ARG A 15 -21.56 1.06 13.37
C ARG A 15 -20.63 0.69 12.21
N SER A 16 -21.16 0.04 11.16
CA SER A 16 -20.41 -0.32 9.95
C SER A 16 -19.87 0.88 9.18
N TYR A 17 -20.35 2.09 9.44
CA TYR A 17 -19.87 3.32 8.77
C TYR A 17 -18.83 4.09 9.60
N ARG A 18 -18.52 3.66 10.83
CA ARG A 18 -17.72 4.45 11.78
C ARG A 18 -16.32 4.80 11.29
N HIS A 19 -15.75 4.06 10.34
CA HIS A 19 -14.48 4.44 9.71
C HIS A 19 -14.53 5.81 9.03
N ASN A 20 -15.71 6.30 8.66
CA ASN A 20 -15.91 7.60 8.01
C ASN A 20 -16.12 8.78 8.98
N GLU A 21 -16.18 8.53 10.29
CA GLU A 21 -16.62 9.52 11.28
C GLU A 21 -15.69 10.73 11.42
N ASN A 22 -14.43 10.60 10.98
CA ASN A 22 -13.45 11.69 10.96
C ASN A 22 -13.36 12.37 9.57
N LEU A 23 -14.06 11.87 8.57
CA LEU A 23 -14.08 12.45 7.22
C LEU A 23 -15.32 13.31 7.02
N TRP A 24 -16.46 12.89 7.56
CA TRP A 24 -17.69 13.69 7.51
C TRP A 24 -17.67 14.83 8.56
N PRO A 25 -18.17 16.05 8.24
CA PRO A 25 -18.71 16.52 6.95
C PRO A 25 -17.64 17.17 6.05
N PHE A 26 -16.36 17.07 6.42
CA PHE A 26 -15.26 17.82 5.81
C PHE A 26 -14.87 17.31 4.41
N CYS A 27 -15.20 16.06 4.09
CA CYS A 27 -14.88 15.43 2.83
C CYS A 27 -16.13 15.29 1.94
N ARG A 28 -15.96 15.55 0.65
CA ARG A 28 -16.92 15.20 -0.41
C ARG A 28 -16.17 14.47 -1.51
N ILE A 29 -16.72 13.35 -1.95
CA ILE A 29 -16.14 12.52 -3.02
C ILE A 29 -17.16 12.25 -4.10
N THR A 30 -16.66 11.96 -5.30
CA THR A 30 -17.46 11.44 -6.42
C THR A 30 -16.82 10.14 -6.90
N HIS A 31 -17.62 9.07 -6.94
CA HIS A 31 -17.21 7.81 -7.55
C HIS A 31 -17.51 7.83 -9.04
N ALA A 32 -16.60 7.31 -9.86
CA ALA A 32 -16.88 6.95 -11.23
C ALA A 32 -17.70 5.66 -11.31
N LEU A 33 -18.26 5.38 -12.49
CA LEU A 33 -18.91 4.09 -12.80
C LEU A 33 -17.94 2.91 -12.68
N THR A 34 -16.65 3.16 -12.89
CA THR A 34 -15.54 2.22 -12.72
C THR A 34 -15.21 1.94 -11.24
N GLY A 35 -15.84 2.66 -10.31
CA GLY A 35 -15.71 2.44 -8.87
C GLY A 35 -14.76 3.40 -8.16
N ASP A 36 -13.70 3.88 -8.84
CA ASP A 36 -12.69 4.75 -8.24
C ASP A 36 -13.23 6.14 -7.91
N ILE A 37 -12.57 6.79 -6.95
CA ILE A 37 -12.87 8.17 -6.57
C ILE A 37 -12.15 9.12 -7.54
N THR A 38 -12.93 9.85 -8.34
CA THR A 38 -12.40 10.76 -9.37
C THR A 38 -12.33 12.21 -8.92
N GLN A 39 -13.10 12.59 -7.91
CA GLN A 39 -13.07 13.93 -7.34
C GLN A 39 -13.05 13.86 -5.82
N LEU A 40 -12.20 14.69 -5.22
CA LEU A 40 -12.10 14.88 -3.78
C LEU A 40 -12.12 16.37 -3.46
N ARG A 41 -13.07 16.80 -2.63
CA ARG A 41 -13.04 18.09 -1.96
C ARG A 41 -12.87 17.88 -0.47
N TYR A 42 -11.79 18.40 0.10
CA TYR A 42 -11.49 18.32 1.52
C TYR A 42 -11.44 19.71 2.14
N LYS A 43 -12.24 19.94 3.19
CA LYS A 43 -12.41 21.25 3.86
C LYS A 43 -12.66 22.40 2.88
N GLY A 44 -13.45 22.14 1.85
CA GLY A 44 -13.81 23.11 0.81
C GLY A 44 -12.82 23.22 -0.35
N GLN A 45 -11.59 22.71 -0.21
CA GLN A 45 -10.55 22.76 -1.25
C GLN A 45 -10.65 21.54 -2.17
N LEU A 46 -10.52 21.76 -3.49
CA LEU A 46 -10.39 20.67 -4.45
C LEU A 46 -8.98 20.08 -4.33
N VAL A 47 -8.88 18.78 -4.08
CA VAL A 47 -7.61 18.06 -4.00
C VAL A 47 -7.34 17.44 -5.37
N PRO A 48 -6.25 17.80 -6.06
CA PRO A 48 -5.88 17.19 -7.32
C PRO A 48 -5.55 15.70 -7.11
N LEU A 49 -6.22 14.83 -7.85
CA LEU A 49 -5.99 13.39 -7.83
C LEU A 49 -5.55 12.92 -9.22
N VAL A 50 -4.71 11.90 -9.24
CA VAL A 50 -4.43 11.10 -10.43
C VAL A 50 -5.62 10.15 -10.65
N PRO A 51 -6.29 10.17 -11.81
CA PRO A 51 -7.35 9.20 -12.12
C PRO A 51 -6.74 7.81 -12.27
N LEU A 52 -7.21 6.83 -11.49
CA LEU A 52 -6.68 5.47 -11.55
C LEU A 52 -6.95 4.82 -12.92
N THR A 53 -8.06 5.16 -13.55
CA THR A 53 -8.42 4.66 -14.88
C THR A 53 -7.36 4.99 -15.94
N ASP A 54 -6.67 6.13 -15.84
CA ASP A 54 -5.61 6.52 -16.79
C ASP A 54 -4.31 5.70 -16.59
N TRP A 55 -4.24 4.94 -15.50
CA TRP A 55 -3.05 4.24 -15.04
C TRP A 55 -3.14 2.72 -15.19
N HIS A 56 -4.30 2.19 -15.57
CA HIS A 56 -4.48 0.79 -15.91
C HIS A 56 -3.54 0.40 -17.07
N HIS A 57 -2.64 -0.56 -16.83
CA HIS A 57 -1.60 -0.98 -17.78
C HIS A 57 -0.80 0.18 -18.41
N ARG A 58 -0.57 1.25 -17.64
CA ARG A 58 0.22 2.41 -18.13
C ARG A 58 1.73 2.15 -18.12
N PHE A 59 2.18 1.21 -17.30
CA PHE A 59 3.57 0.83 -17.12
C PHE A 59 3.84 -0.55 -17.75
N SER A 60 5.12 -0.90 -17.85
CA SER A 60 5.60 -2.18 -18.39
C SER A 60 7.00 -2.47 -17.87
N GLY A 61 7.42 -3.73 -17.94
CA GLY A 61 8.78 -4.13 -17.57
C GLY A 61 8.96 -4.31 -16.07
N ASP A 62 10.17 -4.00 -15.61
CA ASP A 62 10.65 -4.37 -14.29
C ASP A 62 10.41 -3.24 -13.27
N ALA A 63 10.08 -3.61 -12.04
CA ALA A 63 9.99 -2.70 -10.91
C ALA A 63 10.64 -3.26 -9.64
N LEU A 64 11.27 -2.39 -8.86
CA LEU A 64 11.82 -2.69 -7.55
C LEU A 64 10.90 -2.16 -6.45
N ILE A 65 10.29 -3.04 -5.68
CA ILE A 65 9.61 -2.72 -4.43
C ILE A 65 10.66 -2.70 -3.31
N THR A 66 10.81 -1.58 -2.63
CA THR A 66 11.66 -1.48 -1.44
C THR A 66 10.81 -1.47 -0.18
N ALA A 67 10.88 -2.56 0.58
CA ALA A 67 10.34 -2.67 1.92
C ALA A 67 11.40 -2.25 2.96
N THR A 68 11.18 -2.63 4.23
CA THR A 68 11.95 -2.08 5.36
C THR A 68 12.61 -3.15 6.24
N GLY A 69 12.83 -4.33 5.69
CA GLY A 69 13.64 -5.38 6.31
C GLY A 69 15.10 -4.97 6.48
N LEU A 70 15.81 -5.67 7.37
CA LEU A 70 17.23 -5.45 7.67
C LEU A 70 18.15 -5.92 6.53
N SER A 71 17.72 -6.84 5.67
CA SER A 71 18.50 -7.27 4.49
C SER A 71 18.86 -6.12 3.55
N ILE A 72 18.13 -5.01 3.59
CA ILE A 72 18.45 -3.76 2.87
C ILE A 72 19.88 -3.28 3.17
N ASN A 73 20.40 -3.53 4.37
CA ASN A 73 21.74 -3.10 4.78
C ASN A 73 22.86 -3.85 4.02
N GLU A 74 22.54 -5.01 3.45
CA GLU A 74 23.49 -5.87 2.72
C GLU A 74 23.43 -5.65 1.21
N MET A 75 22.46 -4.87 0.70
CA MET A 75 22.26 -4.66 -0.74
C MET A 75 23.00 -3.43 -1.22
N ASP A 76 23.71 -3.52 -2.36
CA ASP A 76 24.32 -2.38 -3.03
C ASP A 76 23.52 -1.92 -4.27
N PHE A 77 22.70 -0.90 -4.08
CA PHE A 77 21.88 -0.32 -5.14
C PHE A 77 22.66 0.42 -6.24
N ALA A 78 23.98 0.59 -6.14
CA ALA A 78 24.77 1.27 -7.16
C ALA A 78 24.70 0.57 -8.54
N GLY A 79 24.55 -0.76 -8.56
CA GLY A 79 24.41 -1.57 -9.77
C GLY A 79 22.99 -1.71 -10.31
N LEU A 80 22.00 -1.06 -9.68
CA LEU A 80 20.60 -1.23 -10.09
C LEU A 80 20.37 -0.69 -11.52
N PRO A 81 19.89 -1.50 -12.48
CA PRO A 81 19.57 -1.01 -13.81
C PRO A 81 18.37 -0.05 -13.76
N ALA A 82 18.22 0.76 -14.80
CA ALA A 82 17.11 1.71 -14.90
C ALA A 82 15.76 0.96 -14.88
N MET A 83 15.01 1.13 -13.80
CA MET A 83 13.69 0.53 -13.61
C MET A 83 12.83 1.41 -12.70
N THR A 84 11.54 1.11 -12.60
CA THR A 84 10.67 1.85 -11.66
C THR A 84 10.94 1.40 -10.23
N VAL A 85 11.26 2.33 -9.34
CA VAL A 85 11.44 2.07 -7.91
C VAL A 85 10.20 2.51 -7.14
N VAL A 86 9.70 1.59 -6.31
CA VAL A 86 8.48 1.71 -5.53
C VAL A 86 8.82 1.64 -4.04
N GLY A 87 8.69 2.77 -3.35
CA GLY A 87 8.91 2.83 -1.91
C GLY A 87 7.65 2.51 -1.11
N VAL A 88 7.79 1.76 -0.01
CA VAL A 88 6.69 1.56 0.95
C VAL A 88 7.07 2.04 2.34
N ASN A 89 6.15 2.75 3.01
CA ASN A 89 6.31 3.27 4.37
C ASN A 89 7.65 3.97 4.62
N GLY A 90 8.58 3.36 5.37
CA GLY A 90 9.85 3.97 5.76
C GLY A 90 11.00 3.76 4.77
N ALA A 91 10.75 3.13 3.63
CA ALA A 91 11.79 2.89 2.61
C ALA A 91 12.43 4.18 2.07
N TYR A 92 11.77 5.33 2.24
CA TYR A 92 12.29 6.65 1.88
C TYR A 92 13.61 7.01 2.57
N ALA A 93 13.99 6.31 3.64
CA ALA A 93 15.35 6.40 4.19
C ALA A 93 16.45 6.03 3.15
N LEU A 94 16.09 5.38 2.04
CA LEU A 94 16.96 5.05 0.91
C LEU A 94 16.97 6.09 -0.21
N LYS A 95 16.30 7.25 -0.06
CA LYS A 95 16.17 8.27 -1.14
C LYS A 95 17.50 8.75 -1.73
N ASP A 96 18.58 8.70 -0.95
CA ASP A 96 19.91 9.13 -1.39
C ASP A 96 20.64 8.02 -2.18
N ARG A 97 20.07 6.81 -2.20
CA ARG A 97 20.57 5.62 -2.90
C ARG A 97 19.65 5.17 -4.04
N LEU A 98 18.39 5.58 -4.01
CA LEU A 98 17.32 5.16 -4.92
C LEU A 98 16.42 6.33 -5.27
N ASP A 99 16.11 6.48 -6.56
CA ASP A 99 15.14 7.45 -7.05
C ASP A 99 13.72 6.84 -7.05
N PHE A 100 12.83 7.31 -6.18
CA PHE A 100 11.49 6.77 -6.02
C PHE A 100 10.47 7.46 -6.94
N GLN A 101 9.95 6.75 -7.94
CA GLN A 101 8.88 7.30 -8.79
C GLN A 101 7.48 7.05 -8.20
N LEU A 102 7.27 5.88 -7.59
CA LEU A 102 6.02 5.51 -6.95
C LEU A 102 6.23 5.29 -5.45
N TYR A 103 5.28 5.72 -4.64
CA TYR A 103 5.37 5.55 -3.19
C TYR A 103 4.03 5.18 -2.59
N ILE A 104 4.00 4.21 -1.67
CA ILE A 104 2.76 3.69 -1.09
C ILE A 104 2.81 3.82 0.42
N ILE A 105 1.84 4.56 0.99
CA ILE A 105 1.64 4.71 2.42
C ILE A 105 0.18 4.47 2.75
N VAL A 106 -0.11 3.38 3.47
CA VAL A 106 -1.47 3.07 3.96
C VAL A 106 -1.53 2.97 5.48
N ASP A 107 -0.37 2.95 6.16
CA ASP A 107 -0.31 2.97 7.62
C ASP A 107 -0.50 4.39 8.17
N MET A 108 -1.65 4.59 8.81
CA MET A 108 -2.01 5.85 9.44
C MET A 108 -1.08 6.23 10.60
N SER A 109 -0.51 5.25 11.29
CA SER A 109 0.46 5.47 12.38
C SER A 109 1.79 5.98 11.84
N PHE A 110 2.22 5.50 10.66
CA PHE A 110 3.39 6.01 9.97
C PHE A 110 3.22 7.49 9.62
N ILE A 111 2.06 7.85 9.03
CA ILE A 111 1.71 9.24 8.69
C ILE A 111 1.75 10.17 9.92
N ASP A 112 1.36 9.66 11.09
CA ASP A 112 1.36 10.43 12.33
C ASP A 112 2.73 10.59 12.97
N ARG A 113 3.60 9.57 12.86
CA ARG A 113 4.85 9.50 13.63
C ARG A 113 6.10 9.82 12.82
N ARG A 114 6.08 9.66 11.50
CA ARG A 114 7.22 9.92 10.59
C ARG A 114 6.98 11.17 9.74
N THR A 115 6.70 12.27 10.44
CA THR A 115 6.30 13.53 9.79
C THR A 115 7.40 14.17 8.95
N ASP A 116 8.65 13.97 9.33
CA ASP A 116 9.86 14.37 8.61
C ASP A 116 9.98 13.66 7.25
N VAL A 117 9.82 12.33 7.26
CA VAL A 117 9.80 11.50 6.04
C VAL A 117 8.65 11.91 5.13
N LEU A 118 7.45 12.04 5.72
CA LEU A 118 6.25 12.40 4.97
C LEU A 118 6.37 13.79 4.32
N ARG A 119 6.97 14.77 5.01
CA ARG A 119 7.21 16.11 4.45
C ARG A 119 8.07 16.06 3.19
N ALA A 120 9.11 15.22 3.18
CA ALA A 120 10.00 15.09 2.04
C ALA A 120 9.29 14.41 0.85
N ILE A 121 8.54 13.33 1.12
CA ILE A 121 7.72 12.64 0.10
C ILE A 121 6.73 13.61 -0.57
N ILE A 122 5.97 14.38 0.22
CA ILE A 122 4.95 15.26 -0.37
C ILE A 122 5.56 16.47 -1.07
N ALA A 123 6.79 16.86 -0.75
CA ALA A 123 7.48 17.98 -1.37
C ALA A 123 8.07 17.64 -2.75
N ASP A 124 8.18 16.35 -3.07
CA ASP A 124 8.75 15.87 -4.33
C ASP A 124 7.71 15.86 -5.46
N PRO A 125 7.82 16.72 -6.49
CA PRO A 125 6.87 16.78 -7.59
C PRO A 125 6.97 15.63 -8.60
N THR A 126 8.06 14.85 -8.60
CA THR A 126 8.23 13.73 -9.54
C THR A 126 7.51 12.47 -9.05
N LEU A 127 7.31 12.38 -7.73
CA LEU A 127 6.76 11.22 -7.05
C LEU A 127 5.23 11.15 -7.18
N THR A 128 4.71 9.93 -7.33
CA THR A 128 3.27 9.65 -7.16
C THR A 128 3.03 8.85 -5.88
N LEU A 129 2.32 9.48 -4.94
CA LEU A 129 1.97 8.93 -3.65
C LEU A 129 0.59 8.25 -3.71
N PHE A 130 0.59 6.93 -3.56
CA PHE A 130 -0.58 6.12 -3.30
C PHE A 130 -0.88 6.12 -1.81
N THR A 131 -2.04 6.63 -1.43
CA THR A 131 -2.49 6.61 -0.04
C THR A 131 -4.01 6.63 0.06
N THR A 132 -4.53 6.30 1.24
CA THR A 132 -5.96 6.32 1.49
C THR A 132 -6.49 7.73 1.66
N LEU A 133 -7.80 7.90 1.53
CA LEU A 133 -8.42 9.20 1.81
C LEU A 133 -8.12 9.71 3.24
N HIS A 134 -8.07 8.81 4.23
CA HIS A 134 -7.63 9.18 5.58
C HIS A 134 -6.18 9.66 5.61
N GLY A 135 -5.31 9.06 4.80
CA GLY A 135 -3.94 9.51 4.60
C GLY A 135 -3.88 10.91 4.02
N ILE A 136 -4.58 11.16 2.92
CA ILE A 136 -4.68 12.49 2.29
C ILE A 136 -5.20 13.53 3.29
N ALA A 137 -6.28 13.22 4.02
CA ALA A 137 -6.85 14.12 5.01
C ALA A 137 -5.84 14.47 6.12
N ARG A 138 -5.09 13.49 6.62
CA ARG A 138 -4.05 13.70 7.64
C ARG A 138 -2.87 14.51 7.11
N ILE A 139 -2.44 14.25 5.88
CA ILE A 139 -1.39 15.02 5.20
C ILE A 139 -1.80 16.49 5.10
N ILE A 140 -3.00 16.77 4.58
CA ILE A 140 -3.50 18.14 4.41
C ILE A 140 -3.69 18.82 5.78
N ASP A 141 -4.22 18.11 6.78
CA ASP A 141 -4.40 18.67 8.13
C ASP A 141 -3.08 19.04 8.79
N ARG A 142 -1.99 18.34 8.46
CA ARG A 142 -0.68 18.54 9.06
C ARG A 142 0.19 19.54 8.30
N PHE A 143 0.17 19.51 6.97
CA PHE A 143 1.08 20.29 6.12
C PHE A 143 0.41 21.33 5.24
N THR A 144 -0.92 21.32 5.15
CA THR A 144 -1.74 22.09 4.18
C THR A 144 -1.67 21.54 2.75
N LEU A 145 -2.73 21.76 1.97
CA LEU A 145 -2.79 21.33 0.57
C LEU A 145 -1.68 21.95 -0.31
N PRO A 146 -1.33 23.25 -0.19
CA PRO A 146 -0.23 23.84 -0.98
C PRO A 146 1.15 23.21 -0.76
N ALA A 147 1.39 22.58 0.39
CA ALA A 147 2.65 21.88 0.64
C ALA A 147 2.75 20.52 -0.09
N VAL A 148 1.62 19.99 -0.58
CA VAL A 148 1.58 18.74 -1.34
C VAL A 148 1.91 19.03 -2.79
N ARG A 149 3.16 18.77 -3.17
CA ARG A 149 3.70 18.92 -4.53
C ARG A 149 3.75 17.61 -5.31
N CYS A 150 3.85 16.47 -4.62
CA CYS A 150 3.72 15.15 -5.22
C CYS A 150 2.33 14.94 -5.83
N ARG A 151 2.23 13.99 -6.75
CA ARG A 151 0.94 13.55 -7.31
C ARG A 151 0.25 12.61 -6.32
N LEU A 152 -1.05 12.78 -6.11
CA LEU A 152 -1.82 11.92 -5.21
C LEU A 152 -2.64 10.90 -6.01
N ALA A 153 -2.41 9.61 -5.77
CA ALA A 153 -3.26 8.52 -6.24
C ALA A 153 -4.08 7.99 -5.05
N LEU A 154 -5.39 8.26 -5.05
CA LEU A 154 -6.28 7.85 -3.97
C LEU A 154 -6.67 6.39 -4.15
N ILE A 155 -6.32 5.57 -3.16
CA ILE A 155 -6.71 4.16 -3.08
C ILE A 155 -7.59 3.90 -1.85
N GLU A 156 -8.41 2.86 -1.89
CA GLU A 156 -9.28 2.46 -0.78
C GLU A 156 -8.92 1.05 -0.31
N ASP A 157 -9.17 0.77 0.97
CA ASP A 157 -9.29 -0.61 1.43
C ASP A 157 -10.67 -1.13 0.98
N ALA A 158 -10.71 -2.26 0.26
CA ALA A 158 -11.92 -2.85 -0.26
C ALA A 158 -12.97 -3.08 0.84
N CYS A 159 -12.54 -3.43 2.06
CA CYS A 159 -13.43 -3.67 3.19
C CYS A 159 -13.86 -2.39 3.92
N TYR A 160 -13.20 -1.25 3.67
CA TYR A 160 -13.43 0.03 4.36
C TYR A 160 -13.63 1.19 3.39
N ARG A 161 -14.31 0.94 2.27
CA ARG A 161 -14.63 1.97 1.27
C ARG A 161 -15.33 3.17 1.90
N ILE A 162 -14.97 4.35 1.44
CA ILE A 162 -15.41 5.61 1.99
C ILE A 162 -16.89 5.80 1.72
N TYR A 163 -17.63 6.18 2.77
CA TYR A 163 -19.09 6.34 2.75
C TYR A 163 -19.88 5.10 2.32
N GLN A 164 -19.26 3.93 2.38
CA GLN A 164 -19.90 2.63 2.25
C GLN A 164 -19.85 1.88 3.59
N PRO A 165 -20.73 0.88 3.82
CA PRO A 165 -20.66 0.08 5.03
C PRO A 165 -19.42 -0.82 4.99
N ARG A 166 -18.71 -0.91 6.11
CA ARG A 166 -17.59 -1.84 6.27
C ARG A 166 -18.03 -3.27 6.02
N VAL A 167 -17.23 -4.00 5.22
CA VAL A 167 -17.33 -5.45 5.07
C VAL A 167 -16.52 -6.12 6.20
N PRO A 168 -17.15 -6.90 7.10
CA PRO A 168 -16.41 -7.65 8.11
C PRO A 168 -15.60 -8.78 7.45
N GLY A 169 -14.48 -9.18 8.06
CA GLY A 169 -13.57 -10.21 7.51
C GLY A 169 -14.32 -11.47 7.06
N ASN A 170 -15.11 -12.06 7.94
CA ASN A 170 -15.94 -13.24 7.67
C ASN A 170 -17.04 -13.06 6.60
N GLY A 171 -17.20 -11.86 6.05
CA GLY A 171 -18.15 -11.53 5.00
C GLY A 171 -17.50 -11.21 3.66
N VAL A 172 -16.16 -11.23 3.57
CA VAL A 172 -15.40 -10.82 2.38
C VAL A 172 -15.73 -11.73 1.19
N GLY A 173 -15.59 -13.05 1.32
CA GLY A 173 -15.97 -14.01 0.27
C GLY A 173 -17.42 -13.87 -0.21
N ARG A 174 -18.37 -13.66 0.70
CA ARG A 174 -19.79 -13.47 0.34
C ARG A 174 -20.04 -12.16 -0.39
N HIS A 175 -19.38 -11.08 0.02
CA HIS A 175 -19.61 -9.75 -0.53
C HIS A 175 -19.00 -9.58 -1.92
N PHE A 176 -17.79 -10.12 -2.11
CA PHE A 176 -16.98 -9.92 -3.31
C PHE A 176 -16.94 -11.14 -4.25
N GLY A 177 -17.53 -12.27 -3.87
CA GLY A 177 -17.37 -13.55 -4.58
C GLY A 177 -17.92 -13.64 -6.00
N GLN A 178 -18.60 -12.60 -6.50
CA GLN A 178 -19.08 -12.51 -7.88
C GLN A 178 -18.25 -11.56 -8.75
N ASP A 179 -17.26 -10.86 -8.17
CA ASP A 179 -16.43 -9.91 -8.90
C ASP A 179 -15.34 -10.64 -9.70
N PRO A 180 -15.30 -10.51 -11.04
CA PRO A 180 -14.33 -11.22 -11.87
C PRO A 180 -12.89 -10.73 -11.69
N HIS A 181 -12.67 -9.58 -11.04
CA HIS A 181 -11.34 -9.05 -10.72
C HIS A 181 -10.83 -9.49 -9.35
N ILE A 182 -11.65 -10.18 -8.56
CA ILE A 182 -11.29 -10.59 -7.20
C ILE A 182 -11.02 -12.09 -7.19
N ARG A 183 -9.90 -12.48 -6.56
CA ARG A 183 -9.50 -13.87 -6.34
C ARG A 183 -9.40 -14.10 -4.85
N PHE A 184 -9.77 -15.29 -4.42
CA PHE A 184 -9.80 -15.67 -3.00
C PHE A 184 -8.87 -16.85 -2.78
N ASN A 185 -8.28 -16.91 -1.59
CA ASN A 185 -7.58 -18.11 -1.18
C ASN A 185 -8.62 -19.22 -0.91
N PRO A 186 -8.47 -20.43 -1.50
CA PRO A 186 -9.44 -21.51 -1.33
C PRO A 186 -9.68 -21.93 0.12
N ASP A 187 -8.62 -21.89 0.95
CA ASP A 187 -8.68 -22.31 2.35
C ASP A 187 -9.01 -21.16 3.31
N TYR A 188 -8.86 -19.92 2.84
CA TYR A 188 -9.04 -18.70 3.62
C TYR A 188 -9.95 -17.71 2.87
N PRO A 189 -11.29 -17.86 2.94
CA PRO A 189 -12.23 -17.05 2.16
C PRO A 189 -12.28 -15.56 2.55
N ASP A 190 -11.62 -15.20 3.66
CA ASP A 190 -11.46 -13.82 4.12
C ASP A 190 -10.22 -13.15 3.52
N ILE A 191 -9.37 -13.91 2.82
CA ILE A 191 -8.16 -13.45 2.15
C ILE A 191 -8.44 -13.37 0.65
N ALA A 192 -8.31 -12.16 0.11
CA ALA A 192 -8.56 -11.89 -1.29
C ALA A 192 -7.46 -11.03 -1.91
N PHE A 193 -7.41 -11.02 -3.23
CA PHE A 193 -6.50 -10.24 -4.05
C PHE A 193 -7.29 -9.66 -5.23
N THR A 194 -7.11 -8.36 -5.50
CA THR A 194 -7.75 -7.72 -6.66
C THR A 194 -6.78 -7.56 -7.82
N THR A 195 -7.27 -7.74 -9.05
CA THR A 195 -6.59 -7.31 -10.27
C THR A 195 -7.03 -5.92 -10.73
N ASP A 196 -8.04 -5.34 -10.09
CA ASP A 196 -8.53 -3.97 -10.34
C ASP A 196 -8.65 -3.19 -9.03
N ILE A 197 -7.74 -2.24 -8.82
CA ILE A 197 -7.67 -1.45 -7.58
C ILE A 197 -8.74 -0.36 -7.47
N ARG A 198 -9.52 -0.10 -8.54
CA ARG A 198 -10.53 0.98 -8.55
C ARG A 198 -11.68 0.72 -7.59
N ASN A 199 -11.97 -0.54 -7.29
CA ASN A 199 -12.98 -0.95 -6.30
C ASN A 199 -12.40 -1.19 -4.90
N GLY A 200 -11.14 -0.84 -4.69
CA GLY A 200 -10.42 -1.03 -3.42
C GLY A 200 -9.47 -2.22 -3.47
N ILE A 201 -8.54 -2.20 -2.52
CA ILE A 201 -7.42 -3.13 -2.41
C ILE A 201 -7.61 -3.95 -1.13
N PHE A 202 -7.22 -5.22 -1.15
CA PHE A 202 -7.33 -6.09 0.01
C PHE A 202 -6.08 -5.98 0.89
N ASP A 203 -6.28 -5.75 2.19
CA ASP A 203 -5.20 -5.75 3.18
C ASP A 203 -4.86 -7.16 3.65
N ALA A 204 -3.56 -7.42 3.84
CA ALA A 204 -3.05 -8.64 4.47
C ALA A 204 -2.02 -8.32 5.56
N GLY A 205 -2.11 -7.14 6.19
CA GLY A 205 -1.23 -6.72 7.29
C GLY A 205 0.16 -6.22 6.86
N THR A 206 0.44 -6.10 5.57
CA THR A 206 1.69 -5.52 5.05
C THR A 206 1.44 -4.65 3.82
N VAL A 207 2.12 -3.52 3.74
CA VAL A 207 2.01 -2.58 2.61
C VAL A 207 2.58 -3.18 1.32
N VAL A 208 3.49 -4.17 1.42
CA VAL A 208 3.99 -4.89 0.24
C VAL A 208 2.84 -5.62 -0.47
N PHE A 209 1.86 -6.17 0.26
CA PHE A 209 0.72 -6.84 -0.34
C PHE A 209 -0.20 -5.87 -1.10
N TRP A 210 -0.32 -4.62 -0.62
CA TRP A 210 -0.98 -3.55 -1.38
C TRP A 210 -0.19 -3.21 -2.65
N ALA A 211 1.14 -3.13 -2.54
CA ALA A 211 2.02 -2.83 -3.67
C ALA A 211 1.88 -3.86 -4.79
N LEU A 212 1.79 -5.16 -4.47
CA LEU A 212 1.61 -6.20 -5.48
C LEU A 212 0.31 -6.02 -6.28
N GLN A 213 -0.80 -5.71 -5.62
CA GLN A 213 -2.10 -5.47 -6.29
C GLN A 213 -2.06 -4.21 -7.15
N ILE A 214 -1.43 -3.14 -6.65
CA ILE A 214 -1.25 -1.89 -7.41
C ILE A 214 -0.38 -2.13 -8.63
N LEU A 215 0.78 -2.77 -8.49
CA LEU A 215 1.74 -2.93 -9.58
C LEU A 215 1.24 -3.88 -10.66
N LEU A 216 0.44 -4.89 -10.31
CA LEU A 216 -0.29 -5.70 -11.29
C LEU A 216 -1.23 -4.82 -12.12
N TYR A 217 -2.06 -4.00 -11.46
CA TYR A 217 -3.00 -3.09 -12.14
C TYR A 217 -2.28 -2.06 -13.04
N LEU A 218 -1.11 -1.59 -12.61
CA LEU A 218 -0.28 -0.65 -13.38
C LEU A 218 0.37 -1.28 -14.62
N GLY A 219 0.48 -2.62 -14.68
CA GLY A 219 0.97 -3.36 -15.85
C GLY A 219 2.43 -3.81 -15.80
N PHE A 220 3.08 -3.79 -14.63
CA PHE A 220 4.44 -4.33 -14.50
C PHE A 220 4.46 -5.85 -14.71
N THR A 221 5.53 -6.35 -15.33
CA THR A 221 5.66 -7.76 -15.71
C THR A 221 6.67 -8.51 -14.87
N ARG A 222 7.59 -7.81 -14.20
CA ARG A 222 8.52 -8.39 -13.24
C ARG A 222 8.70 -7.49 -12.03
N LEU A 223 8.57 -8.07 -10.85
CA LEU A 223 8.68 -7.37 -9.57
C LEU A 223 9.84 -7.95 -8.77
N TYR A 224 10.78 -7.10 -8.38
CA TYR A 224 11.81 -7.43 -7.41
C TYR A 224 11.43 -6.83 -6.06
N ILE A 225 11.63 -7.55 -4.97
CA ILE A 225 11.30 -7.07 -3.63
C ILE A 225 12.55 -7.07 -2.77
N ALA A 226 13.04 -5.88 -2.41
CA ALA A 226 14.11 -5.68 -1.45
C ALA A 226 13.54 -5.49 -0.04
N GLY A 227 14.13 -6.13 0.97
CA GLY A 227 13.73 -5.93 2.37
C GLY A 227 12.44 -6.66 2.78
N LEU A 228 12.01 -7.69 2.06
CA LEU A 228 10.88 -8.55 2.44
C LEU A 228 11.38 -9.71 3.30
N ASP A 229 11.85 -9.38 4.50
CA ASP A 229 12.50 -10.37 5.37
C ASP A 229 11.48 -11.22 6.12
N MET A 230 10.47 -10.61 6.71
CA MET A 230 9.50 -11.31 7.58
C MET A 230 10.17 -12.12 8.71
N THR A 231 11.37 -11.71 9.13
CA THR A 231 12.10 -12.25 10.28
C THR A 231 12.29 -11.15 11.32
N ASN A 232 12.84 -11.49 12.48
CA ASN A 232 13.30 -10.52 13.48
C ASN A 232 12.25 -9.45 13.84
N PHE A 233 10.97 -9.82 13.92
CA PHE A 233 9.85 -8.88 14.13
C PHE A 233 10.01 -8.00 15.40
N HIS A 234 10.79 -8.47 16.37
CA HIS A 234 11.10 -7.77 17.61
C HIS A 234 12.24 -6.74 17.49
N GLN A 235 13.03 -6.76 16.42
CA GLN A 235 14.06 -5.76 16.15
C GLN A 235 13.49 -4.51 15.47
N PRO A 236 14.15 -3.35 15.57
CA PRO A 236 13.82 -2.16 14.77
C PRO A 236 13.91 -2.44 13.26
N ARG A 237 13.11 -1.73 12.46
CA ARG A 237 13.33 -1.71 11.01
C ARG A 237 14.67 -1.02 10.70
N PHE A 238 15.20 -1.18 9.49
CA PHE A 238 16.55 -0.66 9.16
C PHE A 238 16.73 0.86 9.38
N TYR A 239 15.64 1.63 9.36
CA TYR A 239 15.63 3.08 9.57
C TYR A 239 15.18 3.50 10.99
N GLU A 240 14.96 2.55 11.89
CA GLU A 240 14.51 2.77 13.27
C GLU A 240 15.61 2.36 14.26
N SER A 241 15.51 2.87 15.48
CA SER A 241 16.28 2.46 16.65
C SER A 241 15.36 1.84 17.71
N ASP A 242 15.94 1.24 18.75
CA ASP A 242 15.16 0.73 19.89
C ASP A 242 14.36 1.84 20.61
N TYR A 243 14.77 3.12 20.47
CA TYR A 243 14.12 4.26 21.11
C TYR A 243 12.87 4.76 20.37
N ASP A 244 12.80 4.54 19.05
CA ASP A 244 11.75 5.12 18.21
C ASP A 244 11.03 4.09 17.33
N LYS A 245 11.26 2.79 17.58
CA LYS A 245 10.57 1.69 16.91
C LYS A 245 9.05 1.81 17.05
N LEU A 246 8.34 1.66 15.93
CA LEU A 246 6.87 1.58 15.94
C LEU A 246 6.36 0.16 16.21
N PRO A 247 5.17 0.00 16.83
CA PRO A 247 4.53 -1.30 16.97
C PRO A 247 4.36 -2.00 15.62
N SER A 248 4.42 -3.33 15.64
CA SER A 248 4.23 -4.18 14.47
C SER A 248 3.40 -5.40 14.87
N PHE A 249 2.42 -5.74 14.04
CA PHE A 249 1.58 -6.93 14.20
C PHE A 249 1.99 -8.05 13.21
N LEU A 250 3.15 -7.90 12.54
CA LEU A 250 3.58 -8.85 11.51
C LEU A 250 3.79 -10.25 12.09
N ALA A 251 4.39 -10.37 13.28
CA ALA A 251 4.63 -11.67 13.93
C ALA A 251 3.31 -12.44 14.18
N GLU A 252 2.29 -11.75 14.69
CA GLU A 252 0.98 -12.34 15.01
C GLU A 252 0.21 -12.76 13.75
N LYS A 253 0.41 -12.04 12.65
CA LYS A 253 -0.27 -12.26 11.37
C LYS A 253 0.49 -13.15 10.40
N PHE A 254 1.74 -13.50 10.70
CA PHE A 254 2.64 -14.12 9.72
C PHE A 254 2.07 -15.41 9.14
N THR A 255 1.81 -16.41 10.00
CA THR A 255 1.34 -17.72 9.56
C THR A 255 -0.13 -17.70 9.12
N SER A 256 -0.97 -16.90 9.79
CA SER A 256 -2.44 -16.96 9.64
C SER A 256 -3.00 -16.06 8.55
N VAL A 257 -2.27 -15.01 8.16
CA VAL A 257 -2.74 -14.02 7.17
C VAL A 257 -1.70 -13.80 6.08
N ILE A 258 -0.44 -13.51 6.44
CA ILE A 258 0.58 -13.09 5.47
C ILE A 258 0.95 -14.25 4.54
N VAL A 259 1.27 -15.44 5.08
CA VAL A 259 1.64 -16.59 4.25
C VAL A 259 0.52 -16.98 3.27
N PRO A 260 -0.74 -17.21 3.71
CA PRO A 260 -1.82 -17.53 2.76
C PRO A 260 -2.11 -16.42 1.73
N ALA A 261 -2.00 -15.15 2.14
CA ALA A 261 -2.19 -14.02 1.23
C ALA A 261 -1.08 -13.96 0.17
N PHE A 262 0.18 -14.15 0.55
CA PHE A 262 1.28 -14.14 -0.41
C PHE A 262 1.27 -15.37 -1.33
N THR A 263 0.81 -16.54 -0.84
CA THR A 263 0.53 -17.69 -1.70
C THR A 263 -0.52 -17.35 -2.76
N LEU A 264 -1.63 -16.72 -2.36
CA LEU A 264 -2.64 -16.24 -3.30
C LEU A 264 -2.06 -15.20 -4.28
N ALA A 265 -1.26 -14.24 -3.80
CA ALA A 265 -0.61 -13.25 -4.66
C ALA A 265 0.27 -13.91 -5.71
N ARG A 266 1.09 -14.91 -5.34
CA ARG A 266 1.88 -15.68 -6.29
C ARG A 266 1.01 -16.26 -7.40
N GLU A 267 -0.06 -16.97 -7.06
CA GLU A 267 -0.94 -17.61 -8.03
C GLU A 267 -1.57 -16.59 -8.98
N VAL A 268 -2.10 -15.49 -8.44
CA VAL A 268 -2.73 -14.44 -9.25
C VAL A 268 -1.72 -13.75 -10.16
N LEU A 269 -0.54 -13.40 -9.63
CA LEU A 269 0.52 -12.75 -10.41
C LEU A 269 1.03 -13.67 -11.52
N GLN A 270 1.28 -14.95 -11.23
CA GLN A 270 1.67 -15.94 -12.24
C GLN A 270 0.62 -16.13 -13.34
N GLN A 271 -0.67 -16.19 -12.98
CA GLN A 271 -1.77 -16.28 -13.95
C GLN A 271 -1.87 -15.05 -14.85
N ASN A 272 -1.38 -13.90 -14.40
CA ASN A 272 -1.32 -12.66 -15.18
C ASN A 272 0.06 -12.41 -15.82
N GLY A 273 0.94 -13.41 -15.82
CA GLY A 273 2.26 -13.33 -16.46
C GLY A 273 3.26 -12.42 -15.73
N VAL A 274 3.04 -12.15 -14.44
CA VAL A 274 3.93 -11.33 -13.62
C VAL A 274 4.87 -12.21 -12.81
N GLU A 275 6.18 -12.03 -13.02
CA GLU A 275 7.23 -12.70 -12.26
C GLU A 275 7.54 -11.90 -10.98
N VAL A 276 7.77 -12.57 -9.85
CA VAL A 276 8.13 -11.92 -8.59
C VAL A 276 9.32 -12.61 -7.96
N LYS A 277 10.34 -11.82 -7.62
CA LYS A 277 11.55 -12.28 -6.95
C LYS A 277 11.78 -11.53 -5.64
N ASN A 278 12.15 -12.27 -4.60
CA ASN A 278 12.52 -11.71 -3.30
C ASN A 278 14.06 -11.63 -3.20
N LEU A 279 14.58 -10.43 -3.02
CA LEU A 279 16.02 -10.18 -2.87
C LEU A 279 16.51 -10.48 -1.44
N SER A 280 15.60 -10.74 -0.51
CA SER A 280 15.90 -11.15 0.86
C SER A 280 16.11 -12.68 0.95
N LEU A 281 17.35 -13.15 0.75
CA LEU A 281 17.69 -14.59 0.79
C LEU A 281 17.28 -15.28 2.10
N ASN A 282 17.43 -14.59 3.23
CA ASN A 282 17.10 -15.10 4.56
C ASN A 282 15.64 -14.81 4.97
N SER A 283 14.75 -14.50 4.02
CA SER A 283 13.34 -14.24 4.32
C SER A 283 12.65 -15.45 4.96
N ALA A 284 11.79 -15.23 5.95
CA ALA A 284 10.92 -16.28 6.49
C ALA A 284 9.83 -16.70 5.50
N LEU A 285 9.52 -15.85 4.51
CA LEU A 285 8.60 -16.22 3.45
C LEU A 285 9.26 -17.30 2.58
N CYS A 286 8.55 -18.40 2.34
CA CYS A 286 9.10 -19.55 1.63
C CYS A 286 9.53 -19.16 0.19
N GLY A 287 10.65 -19.71 -0.28
CA GLY A 287 11.12 -19.52 -1.65
C GLY A 287 10.19 -20.11 -2.72
N GLU A 288 9.29 -21.00 -2.31
CA GLU A 288 8.21 -21.47 -3.17
C GLU A 288 7.16 -20.39 -3.41
N ILE A 289 6.99 -19.40 -2.51
CA ILE A 289 6.03 -18.32 -2.72
C ILE A 289 6.61 -17.32 -3.72
N PHE A 290 7.80 -16.79 -3.45
CA PHE A 290 8.57 -15.98 -4.40
C PHE A 290 10.00 -16.48 -4.42
N GLU A 291 10.54 -16.68 -5.63
CA GLU A 291 11.92 -17.11 -5.82
C GLU A 291 12.85 -16.15 -5.08
N LYS A 292 13.80 -16.71 -4.32
CA LYS A 292 14.80 -15.92 -3.60
C LYS A 292 16.07 -15.86 -4.42
N VAL A 293 16.52 -14.65 -4.73
CA VAL A 293 17.73 -14.43 -5.53
C VAL A 293 18.63 -13.41 -4.82
N SER A 294 19.94 -13.54 -5.00
CA SER A 294 20.89 -12.55 -4.48
C SER A 294 20.72 -11.23 -5.24
N PHE A 295 20.89 -10.10 -4.55
CA PHE A 295 20.93 -8.81 -5.21
C PHE A 295 22.06 -8.76 -6.24
N ASP A 296 23.25 -9.17 -5.82
CA ASP A 296 24.46 -9.10 -6.64
C ASP A 296 24.33 -10.03 -7.86
N ASP A 297 23.94 -11.30 -7.67
CA ASP A 297 23.75 -12.23 -8.80
C ASP A 297 22.66 -11.78 -9.79
N THR A 298 21.75 -10.88 -9.38
CA THR A 298 20.65 -10.39 -10.22
C THR A 298 21.03 -9.14 -11.01
N PHE A 299 21.86 -8.25 -10.44
CA PHE A 299 22.09 -6.91 -10.96
C PHE A 299 23.56 -6.51 -11.10
N GLN A 300 24.49 -7.33 -10.61
CA GLN A 300 25.92 -7.12 -10.76
C GLN A 300 26.49 -8.23 -11.65
N ASP A 301 27.12 -7.82 -12.75
CA ASP A 301 27.91 -8.71 -13.61
C ASP A 301 29.25 -9.08 -12.95
#